data_AF-A0A915M4X5-F1
#
_entry.id   AF-A0A915M4X5-F1
#
_cell.length_a   1.000
_cell.length_b   1.000
_cell.length_c   1.000
_cell.angle_alpha   90.00
_cell.angle_beta   90.00
_cell.angle_gamma   90.00
#
_symmetry.space_group_name_H-M   'P 1'
#
loop_
_entity.id
_entity.type
_entity.pdbx_description
1 polymer ?
#
loop_
_entity_poly.entity_id
_entity_poly.type
_entity_poly.pdbx_seq_one_letter_code
_entity_poly.pdbx_strand_id
1 'polypeptide(L)'
;MKIPSEKLKPFTTEIAPECSKLISSLKNAGDFTIFVKGLDNITEWCSVFGKTELGRWVDVLNDCDADEDEIMSVDKNESQEAQIISVLRFTSLLFENTFGRSIY
;
A
#
# COMPACT_ATOMS: atom_id res chain seq x y z
N MET A 1 -12.71 0.53 -4.16
CA MET A 1 -13.10 1.97 -4.04
C MET A 1 -11.86 2.85 -4.11
N LYS A 2 -11.66 3.60 -5.21
CA LYS A 2 -10.50 4.50 -5.36
C LYS A 2 -10.62 5.75 -4.48
N ILE A 3 -9.56 6.07 -3.76
CA ILE A 3 -9.45 7.23 -2.87
C ILE A 3 -8.87 8.40 -3.68
N PRO A 4 -9.59 9.54 -3.81
CA PRO A 4 -9.09 10.70 -4.53
C PRO A 4 -7.98 11.41 -3.74
N SER A 5 -6.78 11.47 -4.30
CA SER A 5 -5.61 12.11 -3.68
C SER A 5 -5.79 13.60 -3.41
N GLU A 6 -6.65 14.27 -4.17
CA GLU A 6 -7.01 15.69 -4.04
C GLU A 6 -7.74 16.02 -2.72
N LYS A 7 -8.37 15.03 -2.08
CA LYS A 7 -9.11 15.21 -0.83
C LYS A 7 -8.29 14.90 0.41
N LEU A 8 -7.00 14.57 0.25
CA LEU A 8 -6.13 14.20 1.36
C LEU A 8 -5.75 15.43 2.17
N LYS A 9 -5.82 15.28 3.50
CA LYS A 9 -5.28 16.28 4.42
C LYS A 9 -3.78 16.47 4.19
N PRO A 10 -3.26 17.70 4.36
CA PRO A 10 -1.83 17.94 4.34
C PRO A 10 -1.12 17.05 5.35
N PHE A 11 -0.01 16.45 4.93
CA PHE A 11 0.80 15.61 5.79
C PHE A 11 1.47 16.47 6.87
N THR A 12 1.30 16.06 8.11
CA THR A 12 1.72 16.81 9.30
C THR A 12 3.06 16.34 9.86
N THR A 13 3.53 15.16 9.43
CA THR A 13 4.72 14.52 10.00
C THR A 13 5.74 14.26 8.90
N GLU A 14 7.01 14.59 9.17
CA GLU A 14 8.11 14.16 8.31
C GLU A 14 8.30 12.65 8.43
N ILE A 15 8.55 11.99 7.30
CA ILE A 15 8.84 10.55 7.24
C ILE A 15 10.31 10.36 6.89
N ALA A 16 10.87 9.21 7.29
CA ALA A 16 12.22 8.86 6.91
C ALA A 16 12.42 8.91 5.38
N PRO A 17 13.56 9.41 4.87
CA PRO A 17 13.83 9.47 3.44
C PRO A 17 13.69 8.11 2.73
N GLU A 18 14.05 7.03 3.41
CA GLU A 18 13.93 5.65 2.94
C GLU A 18 12.48 5.20 2.78
N CYS A 19 11.59 5.62 3.70
CA CYS A 19 10.15 5.44 3.54
C CYS A 19 9.63 6.15 2.29
N SER A 20 10.01 7.41 2.11
CA SER A 20 9.60 8.18 0.93
C SER A 20 10.08 7.54 -0.38
N LYS A 21 11.33 7.03 -0.39
CA LYS A 21 11.88 6.27 -1.52
C LYS A 21 11.12 4.97 -1.77
N LEU A 22 10.77 4.23 -0.73
CA LEU A 22 10.02 2.98 -0.85
C LEU A 22 8.63 3.22 -1.43
N ILE A 23 7.89 4.19 -0.88
CA ILE A 23 6.58 4.60 -1.40
C ILE A 23 6.70 4.99 -2.88
N SER A 24 7.71 5.78 -3.22
CA SER A 24 7.95 6.18 -4.61
C SER A 24 8.32 5.00 -5.51
N SER A 25 9.09 4.04 -5.02
CA SER A 25 9.44 2.81 -5.75
C SER A 25 8.23 1.94 -6.05
N LEU A 26 7.31 1.82 -5.08
CA LEU A 26 6.08 1.03 -5.25
C LEU A 26 5.16 1.67 -6.28
N LYS A 27 4.94 2.98 -6.19
CA LYS A 27 4.13 3.74 -7.17
C LYS A 27 4.66 3.64 -8.61
N ASN A 28 5.98 3.49 -8.76
CA ASN A 28 6.64 3.42 -10.07
C ASN A 28 7.09 2.00 -10.45
N ALA A 29 6.57 0.97 -9.77
CA ALA A 29 7.02 -0.41 -9.99
C ALA A 29 6.75 -0.89 -11.43
N GLY A 30 5.68 -0.40 -12.07
CA GLY A 30 5.34 -0.66 -13.49
C GLY A 30 4.89 -2.09 -13.81
N ASP A 31 5.33 -3.07 -13.02
CA ASP A 31 4.99 -4.48 -13.10
C ASP A 31 4.42 -4.96 -11.75
N PHE A 32 3.32 -5.73 -11.80
CA PHE A 32 2.63 -6.21 -10.61
C PHE A 32 3.47 -7.18 -9.78
N THR A 33 4.35 -7.97 -10.41
CA THR A 33 5.26 -8.88 -9.68
C THR A 33 6.32 -8.10 -8.91
N ILE A 34 6.86 -7.03 -9.51
CA ILE A 34 7.81 -6.12 -8.85
C ILE A 34 7.11 -5.39 -7.70
N PHE A 35 5.88 -4.94 -7.91
CA PHE A 35 5.07 -4.30 -6.88
C PHE A 35 4.85 -5.23 -5.68
N VAL A 36 4.37 -6.47 -5.90
CA VAL A 36 4.15 -7.47 -4.85
C VAL A 36 5.42 -7.80 -4.08
N LYS A 37 6.55 -7.98 -4.77
CA LYS A 37 7.86 -8.17 -4.11
C LYS A 37 8.25 -6.97 -3.25
N GLY A 38 7.92 -5.76 -3.71
CA GLY A 38 8.10 -4.54 -2.93
C GLY A 38 7.23 -4.54 -1.66
N LEU A 39 5.99 -5.02 -1.75
CA LEU A 39 5.09 -5.15 -0.61
C LEU A 39 5.61 -6.15 0.44
N ASP A 40 6.19 -7.27 0.03
CA ASP A 40 6.73 -8.25 0.98
C ASP A 40 7.85 -7.66 1.86
N ASN A 41 8.64 -6.74 1.30
CA ASN A 41 9.72 -6.05 2.01
C ASN A 41 9.22 -5.01 3.04
N ILE A 42 7.92 -4.71 3.08
CA ILE A 42 7.33 -3.71 4.01
C ILE A 42 7.25 -4.23 5.45
N THR A 43 7.28 -5.55 5.65
CA THR A 43 7.29 -6.17 6.99
C THR A 43 8.44 -5.66 7.86
N GLU A 44 9.64 -5.52 7.29
CA GLU A 44 10.82 -5.00 8.00
C GLU A 44 10.76 -3.48 8.15
N TRP A 45 10.17 -2.78 7.16
CA TRP A 45 10.08 -1.33 7.09
C TRP A 45 9.35 -0.72 8.30
N CYS A 46 8.20 -1.28 8.71
CA CYS A 46 7.42 -0.72 9.84
C CYS A 46 8.22 -0.67 11.16
N SER A 47 9.14 -1.61 11.37
CA SER A 47 9.97 -1.67 12.57
C SER A 47 11.09 -0.61 12.60
N VAL A 48 11.55 -0.18 11.42
CA VAL A 48 12.71 0.71 11.24
C VAL A 48 12.29 2.19 11.21
N PHE A 49 11.16 2.50 10.58
CA PHE A 49 10.78 3.88 10.28
C PHE A 49 9.65 4.41 11.18
N GLY A 50 9.09 3.56 12.03
CA GLY A 50 7.98 3.91 12.90
C GLY A 50 6.68 4.15 12.13
N LYS A 51 5.72 4.82 12.79
CA LYS A 51 4.39 5.00 12.19
C LYS A 51 4.37 6.10 11.14
N THR A 52 3.49 5.96 10.14
CA THR A 52 3.30 6.98 9.08
C THR A 52 1.82 7.38 8.93
N GLU A 53 1.55 8.45 8.19
CA GLU A 53 0.18 8.89 7.91
C GLU A 53 -0.43 8.02 6.79
N LEU A 54 -1.63 7.49 7.02
CA LEU A 54 -2.31 6.60 6.06
C LEU A 54 -2.48 7.25 4.68
N GLY A 55 -2.71 8.57 4.64
CA GLY A 55 -2.84 9.33 3.40
C GLY A 55 -1.64 9.22 2.45
N ARG A 56 -0.43 8.95 2.96
CA ARG A 56 0.79 8.82 2.12
C ARG A 56 0.81 7.56 1.27
N TRP A 57 0.01 6.56 1.65
CA TRP A 57 -0.07 5.24 1.04
C TRP A 57 -1.27 5.07 0.11
N VAL A 58 -2.07 6.13 -0.06
CA VAL A 58 -3.33 6.09 -0.83
C VAL A 58 -3.12 5.62 -2.26
N ASP A 59 -2.08 6.09 -2.95
CA ASP A 59 -1.85 5.65 -4.33
C ASP A 59 -1.45 4.16 -4.37
N VAL A 60 -0.64 3.69 -3.41
CA VAL A 60 -0.28 2.26 -3.28
C VAL A 60 -1.52 1.41 -2.98
N LEU A 61 -2.44 1.91 -2.15
CA LEU A 61 -3.71 1.25 -1.87
C LEU A 61 -4.64 1.22 -3.09
N ASN A 62 -4.68 2.30 -3.86
CA ASN A 62 -5.45 2.35 -5.10
C ASN A 62 -4.89 1.40 -6.17
N ASP A 63 -3.56 1.21 -6.22
CA ASP A 63 -2.91 0.25 -7.11
C ASP A 63 -3.21 -1.20 -6.70
N CYS A 64 -3.43 -1.47 -5.41
CA CYS A 64 -3.94 -2.76 -4.92
C CYS A 64 -5.42 -3.01 -5.29
N ASP A 65 -6.19 -1.95 -5.55
CA ASP A 65 -7.63 -1.95 -5.86
C ASP A 65 -7.86 -1.77 -7.39
N ALA A 66 -7.00 -2.40 -8.20
CA ALA A 66 -7.02 -2.27 -9.66
C ALA A 66 -8.15 -3.09 -10.33
N ASP A 67 -8.72 -4.08 -9.65
CA ASP A 67 -9.82 -4.88 -10.16
C ASP A 67 -11.15 -4.15 -9.98
N GLU A 68 -11.78 -3.76 -11.09
CA GLU A 68 -13.13 -3.17 -11.10
C GLU A 68 -14.24 -4.22 -10.97
N ASP A 69 -13.89 -5.51 -11.01
CA ASP A 69 -14.84 -6.61 -10.96
C ASP A 69 -15.22 -6.97 -9.53
N GLU A 70 -16.49 -7.34 -9.32
CA GLU A 70 -17.02 -7.81 -8.02
C GLU A 70 -16.43 -9.17 -7.59
N ILE A 71 -15.75 -9.87 -8.51
CA ILE A 71 -15.11 -11.17 -8.27
C ILE A 71 -13.62 -10.96 -8.05
N MET A 72 -13.11 -11.42 -6.90
CA MET A 72 -11.71 -11.31 -6.51
C MET A 72 -10.82 -12.03 -7.53
N SER A 73 -9.64 -11.46 -7.85
CA SER A 73 -8.71 -12.06 -8.81
C SER A 73 -8.30 -13.51 -8.47
N VAL A 74 -8.25 -13.89 -7.19
CA VAL A 74 -7.98 -15.28 -6.77
C VAL A 74 -9.09 -16.25 -7.21
N ASP A 75 -10.34 -15.81 -7.24
CA ASP A 75 -11.48 -16.65 -7.64
C ASP A 75 -11.46 -16.94 -9.15
N LYS A 76 -10.77 -16.09 -9.92
CA LYS A 76 -10.56 -16.25 -11.36
C LYS A 76 -9.29 -17.03 -11.68
N ASN A 77 -8.27 -16.94 -10.84
CA ASN A 77 -6.97 -17.53 -11.07
C ASN A 77 -6.24 -17.85 -9.76
N GLU A 78 -6.24 -19.13 -9.38
CA GLU A 78 -5.55 -19.65 -8.18
C GLU A 78 -4.05 -19.32 -8.17
N SER A 79 -3.41 -19.12 -9.32
CA SER A 79 -1.98 -18.76 -9.37
C SER A 79 -1.67 -17.36 -8.80
N GLN A 80 -2.69 -16.53 -8.56
CA GLN A 80 -2.54 -15.20 -7.96
C GLN A 80 -2.73 -15.20 -6.43
N GLU A 81 -2.99 -16.35 -5.80
CA GLU A 81 -3.22 -16.47 -4.36
C GLU A 81 -2.08 -15.82 -3.54
N ALA A 82 -0.82 -16.14 -3.87
CA ALA A 82 0.33 -15.60 -3.15
C ALA A 82 0.41 -14.07 -3.23
N GLN A 83 0.08 -13.49 -4.39
CA GLN A 83 0.11 -12.05 -4.61
C GLN A 83 -0.97 -11.34 -3.77
N ILE A 84 -2.16 -11.93 -3.69
CA ILE A 84 -3.27 -11.41 -2.90
C ILE A 84 -2.97 -11.51 -1.41
N ILE A 85 -2.34 -12.61 -0.96
CA ILE A 85 -1.87 -12.74 0.43
C ILE A 85 -0.87 -11.62 0.76
N SER A 86 0.07 -11.30 -0.13
CA SER A 86 1.01 -10.20 0.08
C SER A 86 0.31 -8.84 0.20
N VAL A 87 -0.68 -8.56 -0.66
CA VAL A 87 -1.50 -7.35 -0.57
C VAL A 87 -2.29 -7.28 0.75
N LEU A 88 -2.89 -8.39 1.19
CA LEU A 88 -3.62 -8.45 2.45
C LEU A 88 -2.71 -8.27 3.68
N ARG A 89 -1.51 -8.86 3.64
CA ARG A 89 -0.49 -8.67 4.68
C ARG A 89 -0.04 -7.21 4.74
N PHE A 90 0.26 -6.62 3.59
CA PHE A 90 0.63 -5.21 3.50
C PHE A 90 -0.45 -4.30 4.07
N THR A 91 -1.70 -4.45 3.63
CA THR A 91 -2.81 -3.61 4.09
C THR A 91 -3.03 -3.74 5.60
N SER A 92 -2.94 -4.96 6.14
CA SER A 92 -3.03 -5.21 7.59
C SER A 92 -1.91 -4.47 8.35
N LEU A 93 -0.65 -4.65 7.91
CA LEU A 93 0.51 -3.97 8.51
C LEU A 93 0.39 -2.45 8.42
N LEU A 94 -0.12 -1.95 7.30
CA LEU A 94 -0.33 -0.53 7.10
C LEU A 94 -1.34 0.02 8.13
N PHE A 95 -2.45 -0.66 8.37
CA PHE A 95 -3.45 -0.21 9.36
C PHE A 95 -2.95 -0.24 10.81
N GLU A 96 -2.02 -1.15 11.12
CA GLU A 96 -1.38 -1.25 12.43
C GLU A 96 -0.32 -0.16 12.63
N ASN A 97 0.41 0.18 11.57
CA ASN A 97 1.56 1.07 11.59
C ASN A 97 1.27 2.46 11.03
N THR A 98 -0.01 2.80 10.81
CA THR A 98 -0.41 4.17 10.47
C THR A 98 -1.20 4.84 11.58
N PHE A 99 -1.09 6.17 11.64
CA PHE A 99 -1.94 7.02 12.47
C PHE A 99 -2.71 8.01 11.59
N GLY A 100 -3.71 8.68 12.17
CA GLY A 100 -4.59 9.57 11.41
C GLY A 100 -5.46 8.79 10.43
N ARG A 101 -6.30 7.87 10.94
CA ARG A 101 -7.23 7.04 10.14
C ARG A 101 -8.34 7.83 9.43
N SER A 102 -8.42 9.14 9.68
CA SER A 102 -9.28 10.07 8.96
C SER A 102 -8.52 10.56 7.73
N ILE A 103 -8.81 9.90 6.61
CA ILE A 103 -8.30 10.27 5.27
C ILE A 103 -8.99 11.55 4.76
N TYR A 104 -10.17 11.86 5.30
CA TYR A 104 -11.02 13.03 5.03
C TYR A 104 -11.12 13.96 6.23
#